data_AF-A0A7L4NK36-F1
#
_entry.id   AF-A0A7L4NK36-F1
#
_cell.length_a   1.000
_cell.length_b   1.000
_cell.length_c   1.000
_cell.angle_alpha   90.00
_cell.angle_beta   90.00
_cell.angle_gamma   90.00
#
_symmetry.space_group_name_H-M   'P 1'
#
loop_
_entity.id
_entity.type
_entity.pdbx_description
1 polymer ?
#
loop_
_entity_poly.entity_id
_entity_poly.type
_entity_poly.pdbx_seq_one_letter_code
_entity_poly.pdbx_strand_id
1 'polypeptide(L)'
;GCYYRCHSKCLPLVSRPCVRAKVSHQAEYQLSICPESGLDSQDYRCAECRAPVSLRGVPSEARQCDYTGLYYCSSCHWNDLAVVPARAIHNWDFEPRKVSRCSMRYLALMVSRPVLKLREINPLLFNYVEELVEIR
;
A
#
# COMPACT_ATOMS: atom_id res chain seq x y z
N GLY A 1 8.26 19.07 -5.55
CA GLY A 1 7.59 18.33 -6.66
C GLY A 1 7.93 16.85 -6.63
N CYS A 2 7.30 16.01 -7.47
CA CYS A 2 7.54 14.57 -7.49
C CYS A 2 8.64 14.07 -8.45
N TYR A 3 9.40 14.99 -9.05
CA TYR A 3 10.55 14.74 -9.94
C TYR A 3 10.28 13.78 -11.12
N TYR A 4 9.00 13.51 -11.41
CA TYR A 4 8.59 12.75 -12.59
C TYR A 4 9.00 13.52 -13.85
N ARG A 5 9.72 12.84 -14.75
CA ARG A 5 10.14 13.38 -16.05
C ARG A 5 9.57 12.49 -17.13
N CYS A 6 8.87 13.11 -18.07
CA CYS A 6 8.41 12.46 -19.29
C CYS A 6 8.60 13.43 -20.45
N HIS A 7 8.66 12.92 -21.68
CA HIS A 7 8.60 13.78 -22.85
C HIS A 7 7.27 14.52 -22.86
N SER A 8 7.25 15.77 -23.33
CA SER A 8 6.01 16.56 -23.50
C SER A 8 4.94 15.78 -24.27
N LYS A 9 5.33 15.09 -25.34
CA LYS A 9 4.46 14.20 -26.14
C LYS A 9 3.90 12.99 -25.39
N CYS A 10 4.53 12.56 -24.30
CA CYS A 10 4.10 11.42 -23.49
C CYS A 10 3.22 11.85 -22.30
N LEU A 11 3.15 13.16 -21.97
CA LEU A 11 2.35 13.67 -20.86
C LEU A 11 0.87 13.23 -20.93
N PRO A 12 0.20 13.22 -22.11
CA PRO A 12 -1.18 12.74 -22.20
C PRO A 12 -1.34 11.23 -21.92
N LEU A 13 -0.26 10.45 -21.99
CA LEU A 13 -0.27 9.01 -21.71
C LEU A 13 -0.11 8.70 -20.21
N VAL A 14 0.13 9.71 -19.38
CA VAL A 14 0.24 9.56 -17.93
C VAL A 14 -1.16 9.36 -17.34
N SER A 15 -1.53 8.10 -17.16
CA SER A 15 -2.85 7.71 -16.65
C SER A 15 -2.90 7.56 -15.13
N ARG A 16 -1.75 7.49 -14.46
CA ARG A 16 -1.67 7.20 -13.02
C ARG A 16 -1.41 8.46 -12.20
N PRO A 17 -2.13 8.69 -11.09
CA PRO A 17 -1.88 9.83 -10.22
C PRO A 17 -0.48 9.75 -9.60
N CYS A 18 0.18 10.91 -9.42
CA CYS A 18 1.50 10.92 -8.79
C CYS A 18 1.37 10.59 -7.29
N VAL A 19 1.96 9.46 -6.87
CA VAL A 19 1.93 8.99 -5.47
C VAL A 19 2.44 10.04 -4.49
N ARG A 20 3.47 10.80 -4.85
CA ARG A 20 3.98 11.87 -3.99
C ARG A 20 3.01 13.05 -3.86
N ALA A 21 2.26 13.38 -4.92
CA ALA A 21 1.18 14.37 -4.78
C ALA A 21 0.12 13.87 -3.80
N LYS A 22 -0.26 12.58 -3.88
CA LYS A 22 -1.17 11.95 -2.91
C LYS A 22 -0.65 12.09 -1.46
N VAL A 23 0.60 11.69 -1.20
CA VAL A 23 1.22 11.80 0.13
C VAL A 23 1.29 13.24 0.64
N SER A 24 1.46 14.23 -0.25
CA SER A 24 1.48 15.64 0.15
C SER A 24 0.13 16.15 0.64
N HIS A 25 -0.98 15.61 0.13
CA HIS A 25 -2.34 16.02 0.52
C HIS A 25 -2.96 15.12 1.59
N GLN A 26 -2.63 13.82 1.58
CA GLN A 26 -3.17 12.82 2.47
C GLN A 26 -2.04 11.90 2.92
N ALA A 27 -1.51 12.18 4.10
CA ALA A 27 -0.42 11.43 4.71
C ALA A 27 -0.96 10.56 5.85
N GLU A 28 -1.72 9.54 5.51
CA GLU A 28 -2.34 8.61 6.47
C GLU A 28 -2.04 7.17 6.09
N TYR A 29 -1.96 6.29 7.10
CA TYR A 29 -1.79 4.86 6.88
C TYR A 29 -3.13 4.13 6.91
N GLN A 30 -3.26 3.09 6.09
CA GLN A 30 -4.25 2.04 6.33
C GLN A 30 -3.79 1.19 7.51
N LEU A 31 -4.60 1.15 8.57
CA LEU A 31 -4.27 0.48 9.83
C LEU A 31 -5.01 -0.85 10.02
N SER A 32 -6.01 -1.16 9.19
CA SER A 32 -6.55 -2.52 9.12
C SER A 32 -5.57 -3.45 8.39
N ILE A 33 -5.32 -4.62 8.95
CA ILE A 33 -4.50 -5.65 8.30
C ILE A 33 -5.27 -6.21 7.10
N CYS A 34 -4.75 -6.00 5.89
CA CYS A 34 -5.32 -6.47 4.62
C CYS A 34 -6.86 -6.35 4.58
N PRO A 35 -7.42 -5.13 4.44
CA PRO A 35 -8.87 -4.91 4.47
C PRO A 35 -9.52 -5.40 3.18
N GLU A 36 -9.57 -6.71 3.00
CA GLU A 36 -10.10 -7.39 1.82
C GLU A 36 -11.61 -7.16 1.70
N SER A 37 -12.05 -6.75 0.51
CA SER A 37 -13.45 -6.54 0.16
C SER A 37 -13.96 -7.51 -0.91
N GLY A 38 -13.11 -8.43 -1.41
CA GLY A 38 -13.43 -9.33 -2.51
C GLY A 38 -13.24 -8.70 -3.91
N LEU A 39 -13.12 -9.54 -4.94
CA LEU A 39 -12.87 -9.07 -6.32
C LEU A 39 -14.14 -8.52 -6.99
N ASP A 40 -15.30 -9.04 -6.60
CA ASP A 40 -16.64 -8.60 -6.98
C ASP A 40 -16.91 -7.14 -6.59
N SER A 41 -16.44 -6.71 -5.42
CA SER A 41 -16.52 -5.29 -4.99
C SER A 41 -15.80 -4.30 -5.91
N GLN A 42 -14.93 -4.78 -6.81
CA GLN A 42 -14.20 -3.98 -7.78
C GLN A 42 -14.67 -4.25 -9.23
N ASP A 43 -15.83 -4.88 -9.41
CA ASP A 43 -16.39 -5.28 -10.71
C ASP A 43 -15.45 -6.19 -11.52
N TYR A 44 -14.66 -7.04 -10.85
CA TYR A 44 -13.65 -7.87 -11.52
C TYR A 44 -12.64 -7.05 -12.33
N ARG A 45 -12.28 -5.87 -11.82
CA ARG A 45 -11.33 -4.95 -12.46
C ARG A 45 -10.21 -4.58 -11.51
N CYS A 46 -9.03 -4.39 -12.10
CA CYS A 46 -7.85 -3.88 -11.41
C CYS A 46 -8.18 -2.55 -10.70
N ALA A 47 -7.83 -2.45 -9.42
CA ALA A 47 -8.05 -1.26 -8.60
C ALA A 47 -7.37 0.01 -9.14
N GLU A 48 -6.33 -0.13 -9.96
CA GLU A 48 -5.56 1.01 -10.50
C GLU A 48 -5.95 1.33 -11.94
N CYS A 49 -5.79 0.39 -12.87
CA CYS A 49 -6.02 0.64 -14.30
C CYS A 49 -7.39 0.21 -14.82
N ARG A 50 -8.24 -0.38 -13.97
CA ARG A 50 -9.58 -0.90 -14.30
C ARG A 50 -9.61 -1.97 -15.41
N ALA A 51 -8.45 -2.50 -15.82
CA ALA A 51 -8.38 -3.66 -16.72
C ALA A 51 -9.08 -4.87 -16.08
N PRO A 52 -9.79 -5.70 -16.87
CA PRO A 52 -10.42 -6.92 -16.36
C PRO A 52 -9.40 -7.86 -15.73
N VAL A 53 -9.76 -8.46 -14.60
CA VAL A 53 -8.95 -9.44 -13.87
C VAL A 53 -9.83 -10.58 -13.35
N SER A 54 -9.25 -11.73 -13.08
CA SER A 54 -9.97 -12.93 -12.62
C SER A 54 -9.28 -13.57 -11.41
N LEU A 55 -9.99 -14.43 -10.67
CA LEU A 55 -9.46 -15.01 -9.43
C LEU A 55 -8.41 -16.11 -9.66
N ARG A 56 -8.52 -16.95 -10.71
CA ARG A 56 -7.60 -18.08 -10.96
C ARG A 56 -7.55 -18.49 -12.43
N GLY A 57 -6.40 -19.03 -12.85
CA GLY A 57 -6.30 -19.95 -14.00
C GLY A 57 -6.35 -19.33 -15.41
N VAL A 58 -6.13 -18.02 -15.53
CA VAL A 58 -6.21 -17.28 -16.80
C VAL A 58 -5.06 -16.27 -16.84
N PRO A 59 -4.54 -15.86 -18.02
CA PRO A 59 -3.53 -14.79 -18.17
C PRO A 59 -3.79 -13.49 -17.38
N SER A 60 -5.03 -13.23 -16.94
CA SER A 60 -5.48 -12.05 -16.20
C SER A 60 -5.70 -12.30 -14.70
N GLU A 61 -5.04 -13.30 -14.11
CA GLU A 61 -5.13 -13.59 -12.67
C GLU A 61 -4.77 -12.35 -11.82
N ALA A 62 -5.67 -12.02 -10.89
CA ALA A 62 -5.57 -10.87 -10.02
C ALA A 62 -4.56 -11.13 -8.89
N ARG A 63 -3.81 -10.08 -8.52
CA ARG A 63 -2.89 -10.09 -7.39
C ARG A 63 -3.43 -9.18 -6.29
N GLN A 64 -3.55 -9.72 -5.09
CA GLN A 64 -3.99 -8.98 -3.92
C GLN A 64 -2.82 -8.18 -3.33
N CYS A 65 -3.06 -6.90 -3.02
CA CYS A 65 -2.12 -6.05 -2.31
C CYS A 65 -2.38 -6.11 -0.80
N ASP A 66 -1.43 -6.62 -0.02
CA ASP A 66 -1.60 -6.80 1.43
C ASP A 66 -1.87 -5.48 2.18
N TYR A 67 -1.32 -4.35 1.70
CA TYR A 67 -1.55 -3.04 2.31
C TYR A 67 -2.97 -2.50 2.11
N THR A 68 -3.59 -2.72 0.95
CA THR A 68 -4.88 -2.11 0.60
C THR A 68 -6.04 -3.09 0.62
N GLY A 69 -5.78 -4.40 0.64
CA GLY A 69 -6.80 -5.45 0.48
C GLY A 69 -7.36 -5.56 -0.94
N LEU A 70 -7.01 -4.64 -1.84
CA LEU A 70 -7.53 -4.54 -3.20
C LEU A 70 -6.77 -5.45 -4.18
N TYR A 71 -7.35 -5.65 -5.35
CA TYR A 71 -6.85 -6.57 -6.36
C TYR A 71 -6.39 -5.85 -7.63
N TYR A 72 -5.30 -6.33 -8.21
CA TYR A 72 -4.57 -5.64 -9.28
C TYR A 72 -4.17 -6.61 -10.39
N CYS A 73 -4.07 -6.11 -11.62
CA CYS A 73 -3.47 -6.88 -12.71
C CYS A 73 -1.93 -6.98 -12.55
N SER A 74 -1.31 -7.88 -13.30
CA SER A 74 0.14 -8.11 -13.30
C SER A 74 0.97 -6.87 -13.68
N SER A 75 0.42 -5.92 -14.45
CA SER A 75 1.09 -4.66 -14.79
C SER A 75 1.01 -3.60 -13.69
N CYS A 76 0.09 -3.71 -12.73
CA CYS A 76 -0.08 -2.76 -11.62
C CYS A 76 0.51 -3.29 -10.30
N HIS A 77 0.66 -4.61 -10.20
CA HIS A 77 1.18 -5.26 -9.01
C HIS A 77 2.25 -6.27 -9.40
N TRP A 78 3.52 -5.95 -9.16
CA TRP A 78 4.65 -6.77 -9.59
C TRP A 78 5.12 -7.75 -8.52
N ASN A 79 4.33 -7.90 -7.45
CA ASN A 79 4.72 -8.60 -6.23
C ASN A 79 5.91 -7.92 -5.52
N ASP A 80 5.97 -6.59 -5.61
CA ASP A 80 6.91 -5.82 -4.80
C ASP A 80 6.66 -6.08 -3.32
N LEU A 81 7.72 -6.02 -2.53
CA LEU A 81 7.70 -6.31 -1.10
C LEU A 81 7.81 -5.01 -0.30
N ALA A 82 6.98 -4.88 0.73
CA ALA A 82 7.08 -3.81 1.70
C ALA A 82 6.57 -4.28 3.07
N VAL A 83 7.10 -3.70 4.15
CA VAL A 83 6.51 -3.85 5.49
C VAL A 83 5.16 -3.14 5.51
N VAL A 84 4.13 -3.83 6.02
CA VAL A 84 2.77 -3.29 6.10
C VAL A 84 2.53 -2.69 7.49
N PRO A 85 2.29 -1.36 7.62
CA PRO A 85 2.21 -0.66 8.90
C PRO A 85 1.20 -1.28 9.86
N ALA A 86 0.02 -1.69 9.38
CA ALA A 86 -0.98 -2.37 10.19
C ALA A 86 -0.43 -3.63 10.89
N ARG A 87 0.36 -4.45 10.19
CA ARG A 87 0.96 -5.68 10.76
C ARG A 87 2.07 -5.37 11.75
N ALA A 88 2.91 -4.39 11.44
CA ALA A 88 3.96 -3.94 12.35
C ALA A 88 3.37 -3.39 13.66
N ILE A 89 2.31 -2.58 13.57
CA ILE A 89 1.70 -1.93 14.73
C ILE A 89 0.88 -2.92 15.57
N HIS A 90 0.09 -3.78 14.95
CA HIS A 90 -0.81 -4.68 15.69
C HIS A 90 -0.14 -5.97 16.15
N ASN A 91 0.81 -6.49 15.36
CA ASN A 91 1.38 -7.82 15.58
C ASN A 91 2.90 -7.81 15.78
N TRP A 92 3.56 -6.63 15.78
CA TRP A 92 5.03 -6.53 15.75
C TRP A 92 5.67 -7.34 14.60
N ASP A 93 4.93 -7.45 13.49
CA ASP A 93 5.31 -8.24 12.30
C ASP A 93 5.88 -7.32 11.21
N PHE A 94 7.20 -7.42 11.02
CA PHE A 94 7.95 -6.68 10.02
C PHE A 94 8.29 -7.50 8.77
N GLU A 95 7.78 -8.73 8.65
CA GLU A 95 8.04 -9.55 7.47
C GLU A 95 7.40 -8.89 6.24
N PRO A 96 8.15 -8.66 5.15
CA PRO A 96 7.60 -8.01 3.97
C PRO A 96 6.42 -8.75 3.36
N ARG A 97 5.44 -8.01 2.85
CA ARG A 97 4.26 -8.54 2.17
C ARG A 97 4.21 -8.04 0.74
N LYS A 98 3.56 -8.82 -0.12
CA LYS A 98 3.32 -8.46 -1.52
C LYS A 98 2.34 -7.29 -1.58
N VAL A 99 2.74 -6.21 -2.24
CA VAL A 99 1.94 -5.00 -2.38
C VAL A 99 1.95 -4.48 -3.82
N SER A 100 0.95 -3.66 -4.17
CA SER A 100 0.90 -3.01 -5.48
C SER A 100 2.07 -2.03 -5.66
N ARG A 101 2.43 -1.74 -6.92
CA ARG A 101 3.50 -0.77 -7.23
C ARG A 101 3.21 0.61 -6.61
N CYS A 102 1.95 1.02 -6.63
CA CYS A 102 1.51 2.28 -6.04
C CYS A 102 1.67 2.26 -4.51
N SER A 103 1.25 1.18 -3.86
CA SER A 103 1.36 0.99 -2.40
C SER A 103 2.81 0.96 -1.94
N MET A 104 3.70 0.22 -2.62
CA MET A 104 5.14 0.20 -2.30
C MET A 104 5.74 1.60 -2.30
N ARG A 105 5.48 2.38 -3.36
CA ARG A 105 5.98 3.76 -3.47
C ARG A 105 5.37 4.68 -2.42
N TYR A 106 4.11 4.48 -2.07
CA TYR A 106 3.42 5.25 -1.04
C TYR A 106 4.06 5.00 0.33
N LEU A 107 4.22 3.73 0.71
CA LEU A 107 4.86 3.31 1.96
C LEU A 107 6.29 3.85 2.07
N ALA A 108 7.07 3.78 1.00
CA ALA A 108 8.43 4.33 0.97
C ALA A 108 8.48 5.86 1.19
N LEU A 109 7.46 6.61 0.74
CA LEU A 109 7.37 8.06 0.96
C LEU A 109 6.82 8.42 2.35
N MET A 110 6.07 7.51 2.96
CA MET A 110 5.44 7.70 4.26
C MET A 110 6.35 7.37 5.43
N VAL A 111 7.37 6.51 5.24
CA VAL A 111 8.23 6.00 6.32
C VAL A 111 8.90 7.10 7.16
N SER A 112 9.26 8.24 6.55
CA SER A 112 9.87 9.37 7.24
C SER A 112 8.88 10.39 7.79
N ARG A 113 7.57 10.14 7.69
CA ARG A 113 6.53 11.06 8.15
C ARG A 113 6.06 10.66 9.56
N PRO A 114 6.11 11.58 10.55
CA PRO A 114 5.68 11.30 11.92
C PRO A 114 4.16 11.39 12.06
N VAL A 115 3.43 10.48 11.40
CA VAL A 115 1.95 10.49 11.35
C VAL A 115 1.30 9.44 12.25
N LEU A 116 2.12 8.60 12.91
CA LEU A 116 1.66 7.52 13.77
C LEU A 116 1.83 7.91 15.23
N LYS A 117 0.73 7.82 15.99
CA LYS A 117 0.74 7.95 17.44
C LYS A 117 0.57 6.56 18.06
N LEU A 118 1.66 5.80 18.13
CA LEU A 118 1.62 4.38 18.49
C LEU A 118 0.90 4.10 19.82
N ARG A 119 1.09 4.94 20.85
CA ARG A 119 0.40 4.78 22.14
C ARG A 119 -1.11 4.93 22.06
N GLU A 120 -1.61 5.77 21.15
CA GLU A 120 -3.05 5.92 20.91
C GLU A 120 -3.60 4.75 20.08
N ILE A 121 -2.80 4.24 19.12
CA ILE A 121 -3.23 3.18 18.19
C ILE A 121 -3.17 1.78 18.83
N ASN A 122 -2.09 1.47 19.54
CA ASN A 122 -1.88 0.19 20.21
C ASN A 122 -1.11 0.39 21.53
N PRO A 123 -1.80 0.80 22.61
CA PRO A 123 -1.15 1.01 23.91
C PRO A 123 -0.53 -0.27 24.47
N LEU A 124 -1.11 -1.44 24.16
CA LEU A 124 -0.62 -2.73 24.63
C LEU A 124 0.76 -3.06 24.08
N LEU A 125 1.13 -2.56 22.90
CA LEU A 125 2.42 -2.85 22.28
C LEU A 125 3.61 -2.47 23.19
N PHE A 126 3.49 -1.36 23.92
CA PHE A 126 4.53 -0.88 24.85
C PHE A 126 4.69 -1.79 26.08
N ASN A 127 3.72 -2.64 26.39
CA ASN A 127 3.83 -3.60 27.49
C ASN A 127 4.57 -4.88 27.07
N TYR A 128 4.62 -5.17 25.76
CA TYR A 128 5.13 -6.43 25.22
C TYR A 128 6.44 -6.30 24.45
N VAL A 129 6.85 -5.07 24.10
CA VAL A 129 8.06 -4.78 23.34
C VAL A 129 8.97 -3.92 24.19
N GLU A 130 10.02 -4.54 24.74
CA GLU A 130 10.96 -3.88 25.65
C GLU A 130 11.65 -2.66 25.00
N GLU A 131 12.01 -2.77 23.72
CA GLU A 131 12.69 -1.69 22.99
C GLU A 131 11.83 -0.43 22.85
N LEU A 132 10.50 -0.54 22.91
CA LEU A 132 9.60 0.61 22.86
C LEU A 132 9.43 1.29 24.23
N VAL A 133 9.74 0.60 25.33
CA VAL A 133 9.67 1.17 26.69
C VAL A 133 10.79 2.19 26.90
N GLU A 134 11.95 1.94 26.28
CA GLU A 134 13.14 2.80 26.40
C GLU A 134 13.03 4.10 25.58
N ILE A 135 12.14 4.12 24.57
CA ILE A 135 11.89 5.29 23.73
C ILE A 135 10.91 6.22 24.48
N ARG A 136 11.47 7.21 25.18
CA ARG A 136 10.74 8.29 25.87
C ARG A 136 10.30 9.39 24.91
#